data_AF-A0A9W4M1R5-F1
#
_entry.id   AF-A0A9W4M1R5-F1
#
_cell.length_a   1.000
_cell.length_b   1.000
_cell.length_c   1.000
_cell.angle_alpha   90.00
_cell.angle_beta   90.00
_cell.angle_gamma   90.00
#
_symmetry.space_group_name_H-M   'P 1'
#
loop_
_entity.id
_entity.type
_entity.pdbx_description
1 polymer ?
#
loop_
_entity_poly.entity_id
_entity_poly.type
_entity_poly.pdbx_seq_one_letter_code
_entity_poly.pdbx_strand_id
1 'polypeptide(L)'
;MFGRPMAKSRKLLQAMAEVGTAAEKAARLTVRKAARTTARHAVECTALGVGVALVLAAGPVRAESIAPTRTFSGEDDFVSRLEALALLQTLNAELLSNPSATLTLERWCARHQLASPARVVARLVRGADKAATAAIRQTLGVGEAEPVRYRRVQLVCGDFVLSEADNWYVPARLTPEMNRLLDETDTAFGRAVQALQFRRRTLSARLLWTPLPDGWEMVRRPVQTPEIVAGALAIPTEVIRHEAVLSVPDGTPFSVVVETYTDKVLAFRRPSDR
;
A
#
# COMPACT_ATOMS: atom_id res chain seq x y z
N MET A 1 24.64 -3.57 55.66
CA MET A 1 23.23 -4.03 55.52
C MET A 1 22.89 -4.05 54.04
N PHE A 2 23.15 -5.15 53.34
CA PHE A 2 22.81 -5.31 51.90
C PHE A 2 21.80 -6.45 51.77
N GLY A 3 20.52 -6.09 51.61
CA GLY A 3 19.42 -7.01 51.37
C GLY A 3 19.31 -7.38 49.89
N ARG A 4 19.28 -8.68 49.60
CA ARG A 4 19.06 -9.29 48.27
C ARG A 4 17.67 -8.98 47.70
N PRO A 5 17.54 -8.93 46.35
CA PRO A 5 16.32 -9.35 45.67
C PRO A 5 16.65 -10.29 44.50
N MET A 6 16.70 -11.61 44.72
CA MET A 6 16.94 -12.61 43.65
C MET A 6 15.81 -13.65 43.50
N ALA A 7 14.77 -13.60 44.34
CA ALA A 7 13.72 -14.62 44.34
C ALA A 7 12.54 -14.32 43.40
N LYS A 8 12.22 -13.04 43.13
CA LYS A 8 11.08 -12.66 42.26
C LYS A 8 11.35 -12.85 40.77
N SER A 9 12.57 -12.56 40.29
CA SER A 9 12.90 -12.69 38.85
C SER A 9 12.93 -14.14 38.36
N ARG A 10 13.27 -15.10 39.24
CA ARG A 10 13.34 -16.52 38.85
C ARG A 10 11.95 -17.14 38.65
N LYS A 11 10.95 -16.72 39.45
CA LYS A 11 9.55 -17.16 39.27
C LYS A 11 8.92 -16.57 38.01
N LEU A 12 9.25 -15.33 37.63
CA LEU A 12 8.74 -14.73 36.39
C LEU A 12 9.29 -15.43 35.14
N LEU A 13 10.58 -15.76 35.10
CA LEU A 13 11.17 -16.50 33.98
C LEU A 13 10.56 -17.90 33.80
N GLN A 14 10.26 -18.59 34.90
CA GLN A 14 9.66 -19.92 34.86
C GLN A 14 8.21 -19.88 34.35
N ALA A 15 7.42 -18.90 34.78
CA ALA A 15 6.06 -18.70 34.28
C ALA A 15 6.03 -18.35 32.77
N MET A 16 6.99 -17.56 32.28
CA MET A 16 7.06 -17.23 30.85
C MET A 16 7.47 -18.42 29.97
N ALA A 17 8.31 -19.33 30.47
CA ALA A 17 8.67 -20.57 29.78
C ALA A 17 7.49 -21.57 29.68
N GLU A 18 6.67 -21.67 30.73
CA GLU A 18 5.47 -22.51 30.74
C GLU A 18 4.38 -22.01 29.78
N VAL A 19 4.21 -20.68 29.67
CA VAL A 19 3.29 -20.08 28.68
C VAL A 19 3.77 -20.32 27.24
N GLY A 20 5.08 -20.21 26.99
CA GLY A 20 5.66 -20.48 25.66
C GLY A 20 5.45 -21.92 25.20
N THR A 21 5.63 -22.89 26.09
CA THR A 21 5.43 -24.32 25.78
C THR A 21 3.96 -24.70 25.58
N ALA A 22 3.03 -24.06 26.31
CA ALA A 22 1.60 -24.26 26.09
C ALA A 22 1.12 -23.71 24.72
N ALA A 23 1.61 -22.53 24.32
CA ALA A 23 1.30 -21.92 23.03
C ALA A 23 1.83 -22.76 21.85
N GLU A 24 3.04 -23.30 21.97
CA GLU A 24 3.63 -24.15 20.94
C GLU A 24 2.85 -25.49 20.79
N LYS A 25 2.38 -26.07 21.90
CA LYS A 25 1.57 -27.28 21.88
C LYS A 25 0.19 -27.06 21.25
N ALA A 26 -0.44 -25.90 21.51
CA ALA A 26 -1.69 -25.51 20.87
C ALA A 26 -1.55 -25.30 19.36
N ALA A 27 -0.46 -24.66 18.91
CA ALA A 27 -0.18 -24.47 17.48
C ALA A 27 0.02 -25.80 16.74
N ARG A 28 0.75 -26.76 17.33
CA ARG A 28 0.96 -28.10 16.73
C ARG A 28 -0.33 -28.92 16.64
N LEU A 29 -1.26 -28.77 17.58
CA LEU A 29 -2.57 -29.41 17.55
C LEU A 29 -3.47 -28.85 16.44
N THR A 30 -3.47 -27.53 16.23
CA THR A 30 -4.26 -26.88 15.18
C THR A 30 -3.78 -27.27 13.77
N VAL A 31 -2.46 -27.32 13.55
CA VAL A 31 -1.89 -27.76 12.25
C VAL A 31 -2.21 -29.23 11.95
N ARG A 32 -2.14 -30.11 12.95
CA ARG A 32 -2.52 -31.53 12.78
C ARG A 32 -4.01 -31.73 12.49
N LYS A 33 -4.89 -30.88 13.06
CA LYS A 33 -6.33 -30.93 12.79
C LYS A 33 -6.65 -30.46 11.37
N ALA A 34 -5.98 -29.40 10.89
CA ALA A 34 -6.11 -28.93 9.52
C ALA A 34 -5.66 -29.98 8.48
N ALA A 35 -4.52 -30.63 8.70
CA ALA A 35 -4.00 -31.68 7.80
C ALA A 35 -4.91 -32.93 7.71
N ARG A 36 -5.63 -33.27 8.79
CA ARG A 36 -6.60 -34.39 8.79
C ARG A 36 -7.90 -34.06 8.06
N THR A 37 -8.30 -32.79 8.00
CA THR A 37 -9.51 -32.37 7.26
C THR A 37 -9.26 -32.37 5.75
N THR A 38 -8.08 -31.96 5.30
CA THR A 38 -7.71 -31.96 3.87
C THR A 38 -7.57 -33.37 3.30
N ALA A 39 -7.15 -34.35 4.10
CA ALA A 39 -7.01 -35.74 3.67
C ALA A 39 -8.36 -36.49 3.51
N ARG A 40 -9.47 -35.97 4.07
CA ARG A 40 -10.80 -36.60 3.99
C ARG A 40 -11.61 -36.21 2.75
N HIS A 41 -11.20 -35.18 2.00
CA HIS A 41 -11.92 -34.72 0.80
C HIS A 41 -11.34 -35.22 -0.53
N ALA A 42 -10.27 -36.04 -0.52
CA ALA A 42 -9.57 -36.46 -1.72
C ALA A 42 -9.79 -37.93 -2.12
N VAL A 43 -10.70 -38.66 -1.46
CA VAL A 43 -10.98 -40.07 -1.77
C VAL A 43 -12.48 -40.29 -1.80
N GLU A 44 -13.12 -39.96 -2.91
CA GLU A 44 -14.36 -40.61 -3.38
C GLU A 44 -14.65 -40.18 -4.83
N CYS A 45 -15.12 -41.16 -5.63
CA CYS A 45 -15.61 -41.06 -7.01
C CYS A 45 -14.61 -41.31 -8.17
N THR A 46 -14.18 -42.57 -8.28
CA THR A 46 -13.95 -43.22 -9.58
C THR A 46 -14.80 -44.47 -9.69
N ALA A 47 -15.84 -44.47 -10.55
CA ALA A 47 -16.27 -45.60 -11.39
C ALA A 47 -17.56 -45.30 -12.19
N LEU A 48 -17.42 -45.33 -13.53
CA LEU A 48 -18.30 -45.88 -14.58
C LEU A 48 -19.82 -45.58 -14.64
N GLY A 49 -20.27 -45.13 -15.82
CA GLY A 49 -21.54 -45.61 -16.41
C GLY A 49 -22.32 -44.66 -17.34
N VAL A 50 -22.21 -44.91 -18.65
CA VAL A 50 -23.28 -44.85 -19.69
C VAL A 50 -24.08 -43.54 -19.93
N GLY A 51 -23.76 -42.93 -21.09
CA GLY A 51 -24.65 -42.31 -22.09
C GLY A 51 -25.99 -41.67 -21.71
N VAL A 52 -26.06 -40.34 -21.88
CA VAL A 52 -27.14 -39.60 -22.59
C VAL A 52 -26.51 -38.34 -23.18
N ALA A 53 -26.55 -38.19 -24.51
CA ALA A 53 -26.18 -36.95 -25.19
C ALA A 53 -27.34 -35.95 -25.05
N LEU A 54 -27.28 -35.09 -24.03
CA LEU A 54 -28.18 -33.96 -23.88
C LEU A 54 -27.49 -32.73 -24.50
N VAL A 55 -27.93 -32.34 -25.70
CA VAL A 55 -27.52 -31.09 -26.34
C VAL A 55 -28.15 -29.94 -25.55
N LEU A 56 -27.45 -29.47 -24.51
CA LEU A 56 -27.74 -28.19 -23.89
C LEU A 56 -27.14 -27.11 -24.78
N ALA A 57 -28.00 -26.36 -25.46
CA ALA A 57 -27.62 -25.15 -26.16
C ALA A 57 -27.00 -24.18 -25.15
N ALA A 58 -25.66 -24.17 -25.07
CA ALA A 58 -24.91 -23.14 -24.39
C ALA A 58 -25.07 -21.84 -25.19
N GLY A 59 -26.12 -21.08 -24.90
CA GLY A 59 -26.16 -19.68 -25.28
C GLY A 59 -24.92 -18.99 -24.70
N PRO A 60 -24.29 -18.06 -25.44
CA PRO A 60 -23.11 -17.39 -24.92
C PRO A 60 -23.53 -16.63 -23.67
N VAL A 61 -23.02 -17.04 -22.51
CA VAL A 61 -23.03 -16.19 -21.32
C VAL A 61 -22.14 -15.02 -21.70
N ARG A 62 -22.74 -13.90 -22.06
CA ARG A 62 -22.03 -12.62 -22.09
C ARG A 62 -21.55 -12.38 -20.66
N ALA A 63 -20.28 -12.67 -20.41
CA ALA A 63 -19.58 -12.10 -19.28
C ALA A 63 -19.53 -10.59 -19.54
N GLU A 64 -20.50 -9.87 -19.00
CA GLU A 64 -20.47 -8.42 -19.00
C GLU A 64 -19.33 -8.02 -18.06
N SER A 65 -18.15 -7.80 -18.65
CA SER A 65 -17.04 -7.18 -17.94
C SER A 65 -17.42 -5.72 -17.71
N ILE A 66 -18.10 -5.47 -16.59
CA ILE A 66 -18.14 -4.13 -16.01
C ILE A 66 -16.88 -4.02 -15.14
N ALA A 67 -15.75 -3.72 -15.79
CA ALA A 67 -14.62 -3.16 -15.06
C ALA A 67 -15.05 -1.80 -14.49
N PRO A 68 -14.79 -1.50 -13.20
CA PRO A 68 -15.41 -0.38 -12.52
C PRO A 68 -14.75 0.90 -12.99
N THR A 69 -15.39 1.63 -13.90
CA THR A 69 -15.09 3.06 -14.03
C THR A 69 -15.82 3.78 -12.90
N ARG A 70 -15.34 3.58 -11.66
CA ARG A 70 -15.62 4.54 -10.59
C ARG A 70 -14.59 5.63 -10.72
N THR A 71 -14.83 6.56 -11.63
CA THR A 71 -14.16 7.86 -11.60
C THR A 71 -14.82 8.72 -10.54
N PHE A 72 -14.10 9.71 -10.02
CA PHE A 72 -14.72 10.77 -9.24
C PHE A 72 -15.86 11.36 -10.09
N SER A 73 -17.10 11.03 -9.73
CA SER A 73 -18.28 11.34 -10.52
C SER A 73 -18.76 12.73 -10.16
N GLY A 74 -18.15 13.76 -10.74
CA GLY A 74 -18.65 15.12 -10.56
C GLY A 74 -18.58 15.94 -11.81
N GLU A 75 -19.61 16.78 -12.00
CA GLU A 75 -19.53 17.92 -12.90
C GLU A 75 -18.32 18.77 -12.50
N ASP A 76 -17.66 19.37 -13.48
CA ASP A 76 -16.51 20.24 -13.24
C ASP A 76 -16.92 21.59 -12.63
N ASP A 77 -17.50 21.58 -11.44
CA ASP A 77 -18.00 22.75 -10.73
C ASP A 77 -17.17 23.10 -9.48
N PHE A 78 -17.45 24.27 -8.92
CA PHE A 78 -16.74 24.76 -7.73
C PHE A 78 -16.85 23.79 -6.54
N VAL A 79 -18.02 23.17 -6.34
CA VAL A 79 -18.24 22.26 -5.20
C VAL A 79 -17.40 21.01 -5.38
N SER A 80 -17.43 20.40 -6.56
CA SER A 80 -16.69 19.19 -6.89
C SER A 80 -15.18 19.40 -6.78
N ARG A 81 -14.67 20.56 -7.22
CA ARG A 81 -13.27 20.97 -7.05
C ARG A 81 -12.89 21.14 -5.58
N LEU A 82 -13.76 21.79 -4.79
CA LEU A 82 -13.54 21.97 -3.35
C LEU A 82 -13.54 20.64 -2.59
N GLU A 83 -14.47 19.75 -2.90
CA GLU A 83 -14.54 18.40 -2.33
C GLU A 83 -13.27 17.58 -2.67
N ALA A 84 -12.82 17.62 -3.93
CA ALA A 84 -11.59 16.96 -4.35
C ALA A 84 -10.37 17.51 -3.58
N LEU A 85 -10.25 18.83 -3.43
CA LEU A 85 -9.18 19.44 -2.64
C LEU A 85 -9.22 18.97 -1.18
N ALA A 86 -10.40 19.00 -0.57
CA ALA A 86 -10.57 18.59 0.83
C ALA A 86 -10.19 17.11 1.05
N LEU A 87 -10.58 16.22 0.13
CA LEU A 87 -10.22 14.80 0.18
C LEU A 87 -8.72 14.58 0.01
N LEU A 88 -8.08 15.27 -0.94
CA LEU A 88 -6.63 15.17 -1.15
C LEU A 88 -5.85 15.70 0.05
N GLN A 89 -6.28 16.82 0.63
CA GLN A 89 -5.66 17.35 1.84
C GLN A 89 -5.84 16.42 3.05
N THR A 90 -7.03 15.83 3.19
CA THR A 90 -7.30 14.82 4.23
C THR A 90 -6.36 13.63 4.10
N LEU A 91 -6.27 13.04 2.90
CA LEU A 91 -5.36 11.92 2.64
C LEU A 91 -3.90 12.32 2.86
N ASN A 92 -3.49 13.49 2.39
CA ASN A 92 -2.13 14.01 2.56
C ASN A 92 -1.75 14.12 4.05
N ALA A 93 -2.66 14.65 4.88
CA ALA A 93 -2.48 14.71 6.33
C ALA A 93 -2.42 13.32 6.97
N GLU A 94 -3.33 12.40 6.61
CA GLU A 94 -3.29 11.02 7.10
C GLU A 94 -1.98 10.31 6.76
N LEU A 95 -1.46 10.51 5.55
CA LEU A 95 -0.18 9.93 5.10
C LEU A 95 1.00 10.50 5.89
N LEU A 96 1.01 11.80 6.18
CA LEU A 96 2.08 12.45 6.95
C LEU A 96 2.05 12.08 8.44
N SER A 97 0.88 11.82 9.00
CA SER A 97 0.70 11.50 10.42
C SER A 97 0.87 10.02 10.76
N ASN A 98 1.08 9.14 9.78
CA ASN A 98 1.16 7.70 9.99
C ASN A 98 2.49 7.11 9.49
N PRO A 99 3.04 6.10 10.18
CA PRO A 99 4.33 5.49 9.80
C PRO A 99 4.24 4.54 8.59
N SER A 100 3.03 4.14 8.17
CA SER A 100 2.83 3.15 7.11
C SER A 100 1.80 3.65 6.09
N ALA A 101 2.28 4.01 4.89
CA ALA A 101 1.43 4.37 3.77
C ALA A 101 0.48 3.22 3.39
N THR A 102 0.95 1.97 3.43
CA THR A 102 0.13 0.78 3.13
C THR A 102 -1.09 0.68 4.05
N LEU A 103 -0.91 0.86 5.36
CA LEU A 103 -2.03 0.77 6.32
C LEU A 103 -2.97 1.99 6.18
N THR A 104 -2.42 3.18 5.94
CA THR A 104 -3.23 4.37 5.68
C THR A 104 -4.10 4.19 4.45
N LEU A 105 -3.53 3.71 3.33
CA LEU A 105 -4.27 3.47 2.10
C LEU A 105 -5.28 2.31 2.23
N GLU A 106 -5.01 1.30 3.05
CA GLU A 106 -5.98 0.23 3.31
C GLU A 106 -7.21 0.75 4.06
N ARG A 107 -6.99 1.58 5.09
CA ARG A 107 -8.10 2.27 5.79
C ARG A 107 -8.84 3.22 4.87
N TRP A 108 -8.13 3.96 4.02
CA TRP A 108 -8.73 4.82 3.01
C TRP A 108 -9.62 4.01 2.06
N CYS A 109 -9.10 2.91 1.52
CA CYS A 109 -9.85 2.01 0.65
C CYS A 109 -11.12 1.47 1.30
N ALA A 110 -11.04 1.06 2.57
CA ALA A 110 -12.19 0.57 3.33
C ALA A 110 -13.24 1.67 3.56
N ARG A 111 -12.80 2.84 4.05
CA ARG A 111 -13.67 3.97 4.38
C ARG A 111 -14.45 4.47 3.16
N HIS A 112 -13.78 4.51 2.01
CA HIS A 112 -14.34 5.00 0.76
C HIS A 112 -14.93 3.89 -0.13
N GLN A 113 -14.95 2.65 0.35
CA GLN A 113 -15.53 1.50 -0.34
C GLN A 113 -14.97 1.34 -1.77
N LEU A 114 -13.67 1.59 -1.94
CA LEU A 114 -12.99 1.49 -3.23
C LEU A 114 -13.03 0.06 -3.77
N ALA A 115 -12.82 -0.94 -2.91
CA ALA A 115 -12.89 -2.36 -3.27
C ALA A 115 -13.54 -3.20 -2.16
N SER A 116 -14.00 -4.40 -2.51
CA SER A 116 -14.45 -5.43 -1.58
C SER A 116 -13.81 -6.77 -1.97
N PRO A 117 -12.95 -7.36 -1.13
CA PRO A 117 -12.49 -6.84 0.16
C PRO A 117 -11.61 -5.59 0.00
N ALA A 118 -11.71 -4.66 0.95
CA ALA A 118 -10.88 -3.46 0.99
C ALA A 118 -9.47 -3.80 1.50
N ARG A 119 -8.67 -4.41 0.64
CA ARG A 119 -7.32 -4.88 0.96
C ARG A 119 -6.29 -4.21 0.06
N VAL A 120 -5.26 -3.62 0.66
CA VAL A 120 -4.14 -3.07 -0.11
C VAL A 120 -3.02 -4.10 -0.22
N VAL A 121 -2.58 -4.33 -1.45
CA VAL A 121 -1.52 -5.29 -1.78
C VAL A 121 -0.37 -4.55 -2.46
N ALA A 122 0.85 -4.89 -2.07
CA ALA A 122 2.05 -4.39 -2.74
C ALA A 122 2.37 -5.26 -3.95
N ARG A 123 2.59 -4.64 -5.11
CA ARG A 123 2.99 -5.30 -6.35
C ARG A 123 4.34 -4.76 -6.81
N LEU A 124 5.33 -5.64 -6.93
CA LEU A 124 6.64 -5.29 -7.50
C LEU A 124 6.50 -5.03 -9.00
N VAL A 125 7.08 -3.94 -9.48
CA VAL A 125 7.16 -3.61 -10.92
C VAL A 125 8.60 -3.85 -11.37
N ARG A 126 8.80 -4.79 -12.30
CA ARG A 126 10.11 -5.14 -12.90
C ARG A 126 10.30 -4.45 -14.24
N GLY A 127 11.55 -4.23 -14.66
CA GLY A 127 11.90 -3.70 -15.98
C GLY A 127 11.70 -2.19 -16.15
N ALA A 128 11.51 -1.46 -15.06
CA ALA A 128 11.34 0.00 -15.03
C ALA A 128 12.49 0.70 -14.30
N ASP A 129 13.70 0.14 -14.38
CA ASP A 129 14.84 0.57 -13.58
C ASP A 129 15.24 2.02 -13.85
N LYS A 130 15.37 2.81 -12.79
CA LYS A 130 15.80 4.21 -12.84
C LYS A 130 17.13 4.39 -12.13
N ALA A 131 18.11 4.93 -12.83
CA ALA A 131 19.38 5.32 -12.21
C ALA A 131 19.16 6.36 -11.10
N ALA A 132 19.95 6.28 -10.03
CA ALA A 132 19.94 7.31 -8.99
C ALA A 132 20.50 8.62 -9.54
N THR A 133 19.75 9.71 -9.42
CA THR A 133 20.21 11.05 -9.81
C THR A 133 21.31 11.54 -8.86
N ALA A 134 22.03 12.60 -9.26
CA ALA A 134 23.04 13.22 -8.40
C ALA A 134 22.45 13.67 -7.04
N ALA A 135 21.23 14.22 -7.03
CA ALA A 135 20.54 14.63 -5.81
C ALA A 135 20.21 13.44 -4.89
N ILE A 136 19.78 12.29 -5.46
CA ILE A 136 19.54 11.06 -4.69
C ILE A 136 20.85 10.53 -4.11
N ARG A 137 21.93 10.48 -4.91
CA ARG A 137 23.26 10.05 -4.44
C ARG A 137 23.78 10.96 -3.33
N GLN A 138 23.64 12.27 -3.47
CA GLN A 138 24.00 13.24 -2.43
C GLN A 138 23.19 13.01 -1.14
N THR A 139 21.87 12.81 -1.26
CA THR A 139 21.00 12.50 -0.11
C THR A 139 21.41 11.22 0.59
N LEU A 140 21.83 10.21 -0.18
CA LEU A 140 22.36 8.95 0.34
C LEU A 140 23.80 9.08 0.84
N GLY A 141 24.51 10.18 0.61
CA GLY A 141 25.92 10.32 0.99
C GLY A 141 26.80 9.25 0.34
N VAL A 142 26.56 8.94 -0.94
CA VAL A 142 27.33 7.94 -1.70
C VAL A 142 28.08 8.59 -2.86
N GLY A 143 29.26 8.05 -3.18
CA GLY A 143 30.03 8.47 -4.35
C GLY A 143 29.41 7.99 -5.67
N GLU A 144 30.00 8.38 -6.81
CA GLU A 144 29.53 7.96 -8.13
C GLU A 144 29.68 6.46 -8.37
N ALA A 145 30.77 5.87 -7.89
CA ALA A 145 31.09 4.45 -8.06
C ALA A 145 30.37 3.52 -7.06
N GLU A 146 29.80 4.06 -5.99
CA GLU A 146 29.11 3.25 -4.99
C GLU A 146 27.77 2.75 -5.56
N PRO A 147 27.47 1.44 -5.49
CA PRO A 147 26.24 0.89 -6.04
C PRO A 147 24.99 1.45 -5.33
N VAL A 148 24.00 1.84 -6.12
CA VAL A 148 22.65 2.16 -5.65
C VAL A 148 21.67 1.30 -6.45
N ARG A 149 20.83 0.53 -5.75
CA ARG A 149 19.80 -0.31 -6.35
C ARG A 149 18.48 0.42 -6.39
N TYR A 150 17.69 0.11 -7.40
CA TYR A 150 16.35 0.64 -7.59
C TYR A 150 15.30 -0.46 -7.37
N ARG A 151 14.16 -0.10 -6.80
CA ARG A 151 12.98 -0.97 -6.66
C ARG A 151 11.71 -0.13 -6.78
N ARG A 152 10.79 -0.57 -7.65
CA ARG A 152 9.48 0.05 -7.83
C ARG A 152 8.36 -0.83 -7.30
N VAL A 153 7.45 -0.25 -6.51
CA VAL A 153 6.29 -0.96 -5.97
C VAL A 153 5.02 -0.16 -6.21
N GLN A 154 3.95 -0.83 -6.60
CA GLN A 154 2.60 -0.28 -6.62
C GLN A 154 1.83 -0.74 -5.39
N LEU A 155 1.03 0.15 -4.78
CA LEU A 155 0.04 -0.22 -3.78
C LEU A 155 -1.34 -0.23 -4.43
N VAL A 156 -1.97 -1.39 -4.45
CA VAL A 156 -3.21 -1.65 -5.21
C VAL A 156 -4.33 -2.02 -4.24
N CYS A 157 -5.52 -1.41 -4.40
CA CYS A 157 -6.74 -1.86 -3.75
C CYS A 157 -7.80 -2.28 -4.79
N GLY A 158 -8.15 -3.57 -4.84
CA GLY A 158 -8.93 -4.10 -5.96
C GLY A 158 -8.19 -3.88 -7.29
N ASP A 159 -8.82 -3.17 -8.22
CA ASP A 159 -8.23 -2.80 -9.52
C ASP A 159 -7.55 -1.42 -9.51
N PHE A 160 -7.58 -0.71 -8.36
CA PHE A 160 -7.09 0.65 -8.24
C PHE A 160 -5.65 0.69 -7.77
N VAL A 161 -4.73 1.14 -8.64
CA VAL A 161 -3.36 1.50 -8.22
C VAL A 161 -3.44 2.84 -7.48
N LEU A 162 -3.36 2.82 -6.16
CA LEU A 162 -3.49 4.01 -5.32
C LEU A 162 -2.19 4.81 -5.22
N SER A 163 -1.04 4.13 -5.32
CA SER A 163 0.26 4.77 -5.31
C SER A 163 1.33 3.96 -6.02
N GLU A 164 2.37 4.65 -6.46
CA GLU A 164 3.60 4.10 -6.99
C GLU A 164 4.78 4.63 -6.18
N ALA A 165 5.62 3.74 -5.67
CA ALA A 165 6.78 4.07 -4.86
C ALA A 165 8.06 3.66 -5.60
N ASP A 166 8.87 4.66 -5.92
CA ASP A 166 10.22 4.51 -6.44
C ASP A 166 11.19 4.55 -5.26
N ASN A 167 12.01 3.50 -5.08
CA ASN A 167 12.96 3.40 -3.99
C ASN A 167 14.38 3.18 -4.52
N TRP A 168 15.30 4.05 -4.11
CA TRP A 168 16.73 3.92 -4.32
C TRP A 168 17.42 3.61 -3.00
N TYR A 169 18.18 2.53 -2.93
CA TYR A 169 18.82 2.09 -1.68
C TYR A 169 20.26 1.61 -1.89
N VAL A 170 21.06 1.70 -0.83
CA VAL A 170 22.48 1.32 -0.84
C VAL A 170 22.60 -0.12 -0.35
N PRO A 171 22.80 -1.13 -1.22
CA PRO A 171 22.79 -2.55 -0.82
C PRO A 171 23.88 -2.90 0.19
N ALA A 172 25.01 -2.18 0.18
CA ALA A 172 26.10 -2.37 1.15
C ALA A 172 25.71 -2.02 2.60
N ARG A 173 24.61 -1.28 2.79
CA ARG A 173 24.06 -0.90 4.10
C ARG A 173 22.96 -1.85 4.57
N LEU A 174 22.66 -2.89 3.80
CA LEU A 174 21.70 -3.95 4.13
C LEU A 174 22.44 -5.26 4.40
N THR A 175 21.82 -6.16 5.16
CA THR A 175 22.36 -7.52 5.31
C THR A 175 22.20 -8.29 3.98
N PRO A 176 23.03 -9.32 3.72
CA PRO A 176 22.87 -10.18 2.55
C PRO A 176 21.47 -10.81 2.46
N GLU A 177 20.88 -11.18 3.61
CA GLU A 177 19.52 -11.73 3.68
C GLU A 177 18.46 -10.71 3.26
N MET A 178 18.59 -9.45 3.68
CA MET A 178 17.68 -8.38 3.25
C MET A 178 17.77 -8.16 1.75
N ASN A 179 18.99 -8.13 1.20
CA ASN A 179 19.19 -7.97 -0.24
C ASN A 179 18.56 -9.15 -1.02
N ARG A 180 18.79 -10.40 -0.60
CA ARG A 180 18.15 -11.58 -1.21
C ARG A 180 16.63 -11.50 -1.16
N LEU A 181 16.07 -11.19 0.01
CA LEU A 181 14.61 -11.07 0.17
C LEU A 181 14.02 -10.03 -0.78
N LEU A 182 14.69 -8.90 -0.97
CA LEU A 182 14.28 -7.85 -1.90
C LEU A 182 14.43 -8.29 -3.36
N ASP A 183 15.52 -8.98 -3.71
CA ASP A 183 15.78 -9.39 -5.09
C ASP A 183 14.83 -10.52 -5.55
N GLU A 184 14.52 -11.46 -4.66
CA GLU A 184 13.85 -12.72 -5.00
C GLU A 184 12.33 -12.70 -4.76
N THR A 185 11.82 -11.74 -3.97
CA THR A 185 10.41 -11.73 -3.55
C THR A 185 9.71 -10.39 -3.76
N ASP A 186 8.38 -10.43 -3.70
CA ASP A 186 7.51 -9.24 -3.72
C ASP A 186 7.34 -8.62 -2.32
N THR A 187 8.21 -8.97 -1.36
CA THR A 187 8.17 -8.39 -0.01
C THR A 187 8.30 -6.87 -0.08
N ALA A 188 7.45 -6.18 0.69
CA ALA A 188 7.49 -4.73 0.81
C ALA A 188 8.83 -4.28 1.46
N PHE A 189 9.43 -3.21 0.92
CA PHE A 189 10.76 -2.77 1.33
C PHE A 189 10.88 -2.53 2.84
N GLY A 190 9.97 -1.73 3.42
CA GLY A 190 9.97 -1.42 4.85
C GLY A 190 9.84 -2.67 5.75
N ARG A 191 9.20 -3.74 5.27
CA ARG A 191 9.12 -5.01 6.00
C ARG A 191 10.45 -5.77 5.94
N ALA A 192 11.07 -5.84 4.76
CA ALA A 192 12.35 -6.51 4.58
C ALA A 192 13.44 -5.89 5.46
N VAL A 193 13.45 -4.57 5.58
CA VAL A 193 14.47 -3.82 6.33
C VAL A 193 14.03 -3.45 7.75
N GLN A 194 12.92 -4.00 8.25
CA GLN A 194 12.35 -3.65 9.56
C GLN A 194 13.34 -3.85 10.71
N ALA A 195 14.18 -4.89 10.62
CA ALA A 195 15.19 -5.20 11.63
C ALA A 195 16.29 -4.12 11.75
N LEU A 196 16.43 -3.22 10.77
CA LEU A 196 17.33 -2.06 10.87
C LEU A 196 16.81 -0.98 11.83
N GLN A 197 15.56 -1.09 12.32
CA GLN A 197 14.92 -0.09 13.20
C GLN A 197 15.04 1.33 12.62
N PHE A 198 14.84 1.43 11.31
CA PHE A 198 15.04 2.67 10.57
C PHE A 198 14.10 3.79 11.02
N ARG A 199 14.54 5.03 10.82
CA ARG A 199 13.73 6.23 10.94
C ARG A 199 13.41 6.78 9.55
N ARG A 200 12.16 7.15 9.33
CA ARG A 200 11.71 7.86 8.12
C ARG A 200 11.70 9.36 8.41
N ARG A 201 12.35 10.14 7.54
CA ARG A 201 12.25 11.61 7.54
C ARG A 201 11.70 12.07 6.20
N THR A 202 10.54 12.74 6.23
CA THR A 202 9.97 13.39 5.05
C THR A 202 10.88 14.53 4.61
N LEU A 203 11.28 14.53 3.34
CA LEU A 203 12.04 15.61 2.70
C LEU A 203 11.09 16.60 2.02
N SER A 204 10.05 16.10 1.36
CA SER A 204 9.00 16.94 0.78
C SER A 204 7.65 16.22 0.77
N ALA A 205 6.57 16.99 0.82
CA ALA A 205 5.21 16.52 0.61
C ALA A 205 4.46 17.59 -0.17
N ARG A 206 4.00 17.25 -1.37
CA ARG A 206 3.40 18.18 -2.32
C ARG A 206 2.09 17.64 -2.84
N LEU A 207 1.07 18.48 -2.88
CA LEU A 207 -0.03 18.27 -3.81
C LEU A 207 0.50 18.60 -5.21
N LEU A 208 0.36 17.65 -6.13
CA LEU A 208 0.69 17.83 -7.54
C LEU A 208 -0.47 18.44 -8.33
N TRP A 209 -1.67 18.39 -7.76
CA TRP A 209 -2.87 18.98 -8.32
C TRP A 209 -3.64 19.74 -7.27
N THR A 210 -3.85 21.02 -7.53
CA THR A 210 -4.75 21.89 -6.78
C THR A 210 -5.96 22.16 -7.69
N PRO A 211 -7.15 21.62 -7.38
CA PRO A 211 -8.31 21.72 -8.26
C PRO A 211 -8.95 23.13 -8.27
N LEU A 212 -8.55 24.03 -7.36
CA LEU A 212 -9.01 25.41 -7.30
C LEU A 212 -7.86 26.37 -7.66
N PRO A 213 -8.14 27.50 -8.33
CA PRO A 213 -7.14 28.52 -8.61
C PRO A 213 -6.68 29.23 -7.33
N ASP A 214 -5.52 29.88 -7.39
CA ASP A 214 -5.03 30.69 -6.27
C ASP A 214 -6.02 31.81 -5.91
N GLY A 215 -6.23 32.05 -4.62
CA GLY A 215 -7.13 33.09 -4.11
C GLY A 215 -8.62 32.77 -4.22
N TRP A 216 -9.00 31.52 -4.54
CA TRP A 216 -10.40 31.07 -4.61
C TRP A 216 -11.21 31.41 -3.35
N GLU A 217 -10.56 31.45 -2.19
CA GLU A 217 -11.15 31.73 -0.89
C GLU A 217 -11.58 33.20 -0.72
N MET A 218 -11.02 34.10 -1.54
CA MET A 218 -11.29 35.55 -1.50
C MET A 218 -12.31 35.99 -2.56
N VAL A 219 -12.66 35.12 -3.49
CA VAL A 219 -13.59 35.42 -4.58
C VAL A 219 -15.01 35.04 -4.16
N ARG A 220 -15.97 35.97 -4.31
CA ARG A 220 -17.39 35.59 -4.18
C ARG A 220 -17.69 34.52 -5.22
N ARG A 221 -18.21 33.38 -4.77
CA ARG A 221 -18.53 32.20 -5.59
C ARG A 221 -18.95 32.65 -6.99
N PRO A 222 -18.21 32.28 -8.06
CA PRO A 222 -18.63 32.62 -9.40
C PRO A 222 -20.05 32.06 -9.57
N VAL A 223 -20.99 32.94 -9.94
CA VAL A 223 -22.27 32.47 -10.50
C VAL A 223 -21.85 31.62 -11.68
N GLN A 224 -22.20 30.33 -11.65
CA GLN A 224 -21.84 29.33 -12.65
C GLN A 224 -21.91 29.97 -14.04
N THR A 225 -20.75 30.32 -14.59
CA THR A 225 -20.70 30.94 -15.90
C THR A 225 -20.79 29.78 -16.89
N PRO A 226 -21.70 29.80 -17.88
CA PRO A 226 -21.98 28.66 -18.75
C PRO A 226 -20.79 28.22 -19.64
N GLU A 227 -19.61 28.82 -19.47
CA GLU A 227 -18.35 28.42 -20.10
C GLU A 227 -17.61 27.30 -19.34
N ILE A 228 -18.11 26.87 -18.18
CA ILE A 228 -17.73 25.55 -17.63
C ILE A 228 -18.32 24.51 -18.57
N VAL A 229 -17.45 23.95 -19.42
CA VAL A 229 -17.78 22.86 -20.33
C VAL A 229 -18.49 21.77 -19.55
N ALA A 230 -19.74 21.46 -19.92
CA ALA A 230 -20.47 20.31 -19.39
C ALA A 230 -19.60 19.05 -19.57
N GLY A 231 -19.02 18.57 -18.47
CA GLY A 231 -18.01 17.53 -18.50
C GLY A 231 -17.60 17.10 -17.11
N ALA A 232 -17.10 15.87 -17.01
CA ALA A 232 -16.57 15.35 -15.76
C ALA A 232 -15.29 16.08 -15.37
N LEU A 233 -15.10 16.35 -14.06
CA LEU A 233 -13.87 16.94 -13.53
C LEU A 233 -12.64 16.12 -13.98
N ALA A 234 -11.76 16.75 -14.75
CA ALA A 234 -10.52 16.12 -15.22
C ALA A 234 -9.47 16.10 -14.10
N ILE A 235 -9.17 14.91 -13.57
CA ILE A 235 -8.16 14.69 -12.53
C ILE A 235 -6.88 14.16 -13.19
N PRO A 236 -5.72 14.82 -12.99
CA PRO A 236 -4.45 14.29 -13.51
C PRO A 236 -4.08 12.99 -12.79
N THR A 237 -3.38 12.10 -13.49
CA THR A 237 -3.00 10.78 -12.97
C THR A 237 -2.23 10.84 -11.66
N GLU A 238 -1.37 11.84 -11.45
CA GLU A 238 -0.60 12.02 -10.23
C GLU A 238 -1.13 13.22 -9.43
N VAL A 239 -1.49 13.01 -8.16
CA VAL A 239 -2.19 14.03 -7.35
C VAL A 239 -1.43 14.44 -6.10
N ILE A 240 -0.64 13.55 -5.50
CA ILE A 240 0.20 13.84 -4.32
C ILE A 240 1.55 13.18 -4.54
N ARG A 241 2.63 13.85 -4.12
CA ARG A 241 3.97 13.26 -4.08
C ARG A 241 4.65 13.52 -2.74
N HIS A 242 5.13 12.44 -2.12
CA HIS A 242 5.98 12.50 -0.95
C HIS A 242 7.38 12.02 -1.32
N GLU A 243 8.39 12.64 -0.71
CA GLU A 243 9.77 12.19 -0.79
C GLU A 243 10.29 12.05 0.64
N ALA A 244 10.95 10.93 0.92
CA ALA A 244 11.48 10.65 2.24
C ALA A 244 12.82 9.92 2.15
N VAL A 245 13.63 10.11 3.19
CA VAL A 245 14.85 9.34 3.42
C VAL A 245 14.64 8.40 4.60
N LEU A 246 15.14 7.17 4.47
CA LEU A 246 15.23 6.21 5.55
C LEU A 246 16.68 6.15 6.03
N SER A 247 16.86 6.29 7.33
CA SER A 247 18.17 6.20 7.99
C SER A 247 18.16 5.14 9.07
N VAL A 248 19.29 4.48 9.29
CA VAL A 248 19.50 3.61 10.46
C VAL A 248 19.68 4.47 11.73
N PRO A 249 19.65 3.88 12.95
CA PRO A 249 19.62 4.66 14.20
C PRO A 249 20.79 5.63 14.40
N ASP A 250 21.95 5.39 13.78
CA ASP A 250 23.11 6.29 13.81
C ASP A 250 22.97 7.52 12.89
N GLY A 251 21.86 7.62 12.13
CA GLY A 251 21.57 8.71 11.21
C GLY A 251 22.00 8.46 9.77
N THR A 252 22.80 7.42 9.50
CA THR A 252 23.26 7.06 8.16
C THR A 252 22.06 6.76 7.25
N PRO A 253 21.83 7.54 6.17
CA PRO A 253 20.77 7.25 5.22
C PRO A 253 21.07 5.92 4.52
N PHE A 254 20.08 5.15 4.13
CA PHE A 254 20.31 3.94 3.32
C PHE A 254 19.29 3.77 2.20
N SER A 255 18.21 4.55 2.20
CA SER A 255 17.19 4.53 1.17
C SER A 255 16.55 5.91 1.01
N VAL A 256 16.28 6.29 -0.24
CA VAL A 256 15.42 7.41 -0.61
C VAL A 256 14.20 6.83 -1.31
N VAL A 257 13.02 7.25 -0.87
CA VAL A 257 11.74 6.81 -1.41
C VAL A 257 10.96 8.01 -1.93
N VAL A 258 10.48 7.91 -3.17
CA VAL A 258 9.53 8.83 -3.78
C VAL A 258 8.21 8.11 -3.97
N GLU A 259 7.18 8.55 -3.25
CA GLU A 259 5.84 7.98 -3.26
C GLU A 259 4.93 8.92 -4.03
N THR A 260 4.39 8.46 -5.16
CA THR A 260 3.44 9.21 -5.99
C THR A 260 2.07 8.56 -5.87
N TYR A 261 1.09 9.31 -5.39
CA TYR A 261 -0.29 8.86 -5.24
C TYR A 261 -1.10 9.28 -6.46
N THR A 262 -1.99 8.39 -6.89
CA THR A 262 -2.69 8.55 -8.17
C THR A 262 -4.09 9.15 -8.02
N ASP A 263 -4.70 9.54 -9.13
CA ASP A 263 -6.12 9.91 -9.21
C ASP A 263 -7.06 8.84 -8.61
N LYS A 264 -6.64 7.57 -8.57
CA LYS A 264 -7.45 6.46 -8.06
C LYS A 264 -7.70 6.50 -6.56
N VAL A 265 -7.00 7.36 -5.82
CA VAL A 265 -7.36 7.64 -4.42
C VAL A 265 -8.73 8.32 -4.30
N LEU A 266 -9.26 8.91 -5.38
CA LEU A 266 -10.58 9.52 -5.48
C LEU A 266 -11.59 8.67 -6.27
N ALA A 267 -11.26 7.41 -6.61
CA ALA A 267 -12.07 6.52 -7.45
C ALA A 267 -13.32 5.91 -6.75
N PHE A 268 -14.04 6.72 -5.97
CA PHE A 268 -15.26 6.32 -5.27
C PHE A 268 -16.42 7.26 -5.59
N ARG A 269 -17.64 6.75 -5.49
CA ARG A 269 -18.87 7.56 -5.67
C ARG A 269 -19.05 8.51 -4.51
N ARG A 270 -19.41 9.77 -4.80
CA ARG A 270 -19.71 10.74 -3.75
C ARG A 270 -21.10 10.49 -3.17
N PRO A 271 -21.38 10.95 -1.94
CA PRO A 271 -22.73 10.91 -1.37
C PRO A 271 -23.75 11.69 -2.22
N SER A 272 -23.34 12.79 -2.85
CA SER A 272 -24.15 13.58 -3.77
C SER A 272 -24.53 12.84 -5.06
N ASP A 273 -23.84 11.74 -5.37
CA ASP A 273 -24.11 10.90 -6.54
C ASP A 273 -24.93 9.64 -6.19
N ARG A 274 -25.45 9.54 -4.95
CA ARG A 274 -26.23 8.39 -4.45
C ARG A 274 -27.72 8.65 -4.39
#